data_AF-F4QPI6-F1
#
_entry.id   AF-F4QPI6-F1
#
_cell.length_a   1.000
_cell.length_b   1.000
_cell.length_c   1.000
_cell.angle_alpha   90.00
_cell.angle_beta   90.00
_cell.angle_gamma   90.00
#
_symmetry.space_group_name_H-M   'P 1'
#
loop_
_entity.id
_entity.type
_entity.pdbx_description
1 polymer ?
#
loop_
_entity_poly.entity_id
_entity_poly.type
_entity_poly.pdbx_seq_one_letter_code
_entity_poly.pdbx_strand_id
1 'polypeptide(L)'
;MTQSPAPSTNRSLFADGRGLAMLNYALLFFMSMSVGATGIVALIVANFADSDKTPAWIKSHYQFQIRTFWIGILPTLLTFFLSQYLLKALQVEPLYMFAVVIPVLGWIAARCAMGFNHLLYGRPYPTPKSWLV
;
A
#
# COMPACT_ATOMS: atom_id res chain seq x y z
N MET A 1 24.00 3.90 41.33
CA MET A 1 23.82 3.15 40.07
C MET A 1 22.67 3.80 39.32
N THR A 2 22.95 4.74 38.42
CA THR A 2 21.92 5.35 37.57
C THR A 2 21.56 4.37 36.47
N GLN A 3 20.45 3.64 36.63
CA GLN A 3 19.89 2.85 35.53
C GLN A 3 19.55 3.81 34.39
N SER A 4 20.22 3.63 33.25
CA SER A 4 19.86 4.30 32.00
C SER A 4 18.44 3.87 31.65
N PRO A 5 17.48 4.79 31.46
CA PRO A 5 16.11 4.39 31.13
C PRO A 5 16.14 3.64 29.80
N ALA A 6 15.55 2.44 29.79
CA ALA A 6 15.45 1.63 28.57
C ALA A 6 14.85 2.49 27.43
N PRO A 7 15.38 2.42 26.20
CA PRO A 7 14.84 3.19 25.09
C PRO A 7 13.36 2.86 24.96
N SER A 8 12.48 3.85 25.13
CA SER A 8 11.05 3.63 24.99
C SER A 8 10.77 3.27 23.53
N THR A 9 10.38 2.02 23.27
CA THR A 9 10.12 1.43 21.95
C THR A 9 9.16 2.27 21.10
N ASN A 10 8.27 3.02 21.76
CA ASN A 10 7.36 3.98 21.12
C ASN A 10 8.10 5.17 20.49
N ARG A 11 9.19 5.64 21.09
CA ARG A 11 9.94 6.79 20.59
C ARG A 11 10.72 6.42 19.32
N SER A 12 11.28 5.21 19.21
CA SER A 12 11.94 4.74 17.98
C SER A 12 10.97 4.50 16.82
N LEU A 13 9.73 4.06 17.10
CA LEU A 13 8.73 3.82 16.06
C LEU A 13 8.41 5.10 15.28
N PHE A 14 8.27 6.23 16.00
CA PHE A 14 7.98 7.53 15.40
C PHE A 14 9.24 8.35 15.06
N ALA A 15 10.37 8.13 15.72
CA ALA A 15 11.62 8.85 15.46
C ALA A 15 12.20 8.55 14.06
N ASP A 16 12.03 7.32 13.57
CA ASP A 16 12.64 6.88 12.30
C ASP A 16 11.65 6.89 11.12
N GLY A 17 10.44 7.45 11.29
CA GLY A 17 9.38 7.47 10.27
C GLY A 17 8.73 6.11 9.98
N ARG A 18 9.18 5.06 10.67
CA ARG A 18 8.73 3.68 10.51
C ARG A 18 7.26 3.47 10.85
N GLY A 19 6.78 4.09 11.94
CA GLY A 19 5.38 4.03 12.35
C GLY A 19 4.44 4.63 11.31
N LEU A 20 4.87 5.71 10.64
CA LEU A 20 4.11 6.34 9.57
C LEU A 20 4.05 5.42 8.33
N ALA A 21 5.16 4.79 7.95
CA ALA A 21 5.18 3.80 6.88
C ALA A 21 4.31 2.56 7.19
N MET A 22 4.24 2.12 8.46
CA MET A 22 3.37 1.03 8.91
C MET A 22 1.90 1.41 8.80
N LEU A 23 1.53 2.59 9.30
CA LEU A 23 0.19 3.14 9.14
C LEU A 23 -0.20 3.19 7.66
N ASN A 24 0.74 3.57 6.80
CA ASN A 24 0.48 3.68 5.37
C ASN A 24 0.17 2.33 4.70
N TYR A 25 0.83 1.24 5.13
CA TYR A 25 0.46 -0.11 4.69
C TYR A 25 -0.93 -0.52 5.18
N ALA A 26 -1.31 -0.15 6.41
CA ALA A 26 -2.66 -0.41 6.91
C ALA A 26 -3.72 0.34 6.10
N LEU A 27 -3.51 1.63 5.81
CA LEU A 27 -4.40 2.43 4.97
C LEU A 27 -4.54 1.84 3.55
N LEU A 28 -3.43 1.39 2.95
CA LEU A 28 -3.48 0.70 1.65
C LEU A 28 -4.22 -0.64 1.70
N PHE A 29 -4.11 -1.39 2.80
CA PHE A 29 -4.86 -2.62 2.96
C PHE A 29 -6.37 -2.35 3.04
N PHE A 30 -6.78 -1.36 3.83
CA PHE A 30 -8.18 -0.95 3.97
C PHE A 30 -8.78 -0.31 2.70
N MET A 31 -7.95 0.04 1.71
CA MET A 31 -8.39 0.55 0.41
C MET A 31 -9.38 -0.40 -0.27
N SER A 32 -9.18 -1.71 -0.08
CA SER A 32 -10.04 -2.77 -0.56
C SER A 32 -11.48 -2.68 -0.03
N MET A 33 -11.63 -2.33 1.25
CA MET A 33 -12.92 -2.24 1.92
C MET A 33 -13.62 -0.89 1.70
N SER A 34 -12.82 0.18 1.54
CA SER A 34 -13.32 1.54 1.42
C SER A 34 -13.49 2.02 -0.03
N VAL A 35 -13.52 1.10 -1.01
CA VAL A 35 -13.62 1.43 -2.45
C VAL A 35 -12.57 2.49 -2.87
N GLY A 36 -11.32 2.33 -2.43
CA GLY A 36 -10.24 3.25 -2.81
C GLY A 36 -10.00 4.44 -1.88
N ALA A 37 -10.97 4.84 -1.04
CA ALA A 37 -10.88 6.09 -0.26
C ALA A 37 -9.66 6.15 0.68
N THR A 38 -9.44 5.10 1.49
CA THR A 38 -8.28 5.02 2.39
C THR A 38 -6.95 4.91 1.63
N GLY A 39 -6.96 4.37 0.41
CA GLY A 39 -5.78 4.36 -0.47
C GLY A 39 -5.35 5.75 -0.93
N ILE A 40 -6.30 6.68 -1.11
CA ILE A 40 -5.99 8.09 -1.44
C ILE A 40 -5.29 8.75 -0.26
N VAL A 41 -5.77 8.52 0.96
CA VAL A 41 -5.09 9.02 2.18
C VAL A 41 -3.67 8.44 2.24
N ALA A 42 -3.51 7.15 1.95
CA ALA A 42 -2.21 6.51 1.94
C ALA A 42 -1.25 7.10 0.88
N LEU A 43 -1.78 7.44 -0.30
CA LEU A 43 -1.04 8.10 -1.37
C LEU A 43 -0.55 9.48 -0.90
N ILE A 44 -1.41 10.28 -0.29
CA ILE A 44 -1.07 11.61 0.22
C ILE A 44 0.03 11.48 1.28
N VAL A 45 -0.16 10.61 2.27
CA VAL A 45 0.81 10.39 3.35
C VAL A 45 2.17 9.97 2.77
N ALA A 46 2.21 9.02 1.83
CA ALA A 46 3.46 8.60 1.20
C ALA A 46 4.20 9.75 0.49
N ASN A 47 3.48 10.58 -0.27
CA ASN A 47 4.09 11.68 -1.03
C ASN A 47 4.62 12.80 -0.11
N PHE A 48 3.90 13.13 0.96
CA PHE A 48 4.34 14.17 1.90
C PHE A 48 5.43 13.67 2.86
N ALA A 49 5.39 12.38 3.22
CA ALA A 49 6.39 11.77 4.09
C ALA A 49 7.69 11.43 3.37
N ASP A 50 7.69 11.29 2.04
CA ASP A 50 8.91 11.14 1.24
C ASP A 50 9.60 12.50 1.05
N SER A 51 10.26 12.98 2.10
CA SER A 51 11.06 14.21 2.08
C SER A 51 12.56 13.90 2.13
N ASP A 52 13.42 14.90 1.94
CA ASP A 52 14.89 14.73 2.00
C ASP A 52 15.40 14.23 3.35
N LYS A 53 14.63 14.44 4.41
CA LYS A 53 14.96 13.99 5.78
C LYS A 53 14.63 12.51 6.01
N THR A 54 13.88 11.88 5.11
CA THR A 54 13.44 10.49 5.26
C THR A 54 14.56 9.52 4.93
N PRO A 55 14.87 8.54 5.79
CA PRO A 55 15.88 7.53 5.50
C PRO A 55 15.60 6.79 4.19
N ALA A 56 16.64 6.56 3.38
CA ALA A 56 16.50 5.95 2.05
C ALA A 56 15.77 4.59 2.07
N TRP A 57 15.95 3.80 3.14
CA TRP A 57 15.27 2.52 3.30
C TRP A 57 13.74 2.70 3.51
N ILE A 58 13.29 3.73 4.22
CA ILE A 58 11.87 4.08 4.34
C ILE A 58 11.31 4.59 3.01
N LYS A 59 12.07 5.39 2.26
CA LYS A 59 11.65 5.86 0.92
C LYS A 59 11.30 4.71 -0.01
N SER A 60 12.03 3.59 0.06
CA SER A 60 11.72 2.40 -0.72
C SER A 60 10.31 1.85 -0.44
N HIS A 61 9.83 1.94 0.81
CA HIS A 61 8.47 1.56 1.17
C HIS A 61 7.44 2.54 0.62
N TYR A 62 7.66 3.85 0.74
CA TYR A 62 6.74 4.85 0.18
C TYR A 62 6.61 4.71 -1.34
N GLN A 63 7.72 4.49 -2.06
CA GLN A 63 7.68 4.24 -3.50
C GLN A 63 6.86 2.98 -3.83
N PHE A 64 7.09 1.89 -3.11
CA PHE A 64 6.34 0.65 -3.30
C PHE A 64 4.84 0.81 -3.01
N GLN A 65 4.50 1.57 -1.97
CA GLN A 65 3.13 1.89 -1.57
C GLN A 65 2.41 2.73 -2.64
N ILE A 66 3.05 3.80 -3.12
CA ILE A 66 2.52 4.65 -4.21
C ILE A 66 2.28 3.82 -5.47
N ARG A 67 3.22 2.94 -5.84
CA ARG A 67 3.05 2.04 -6.99
C ARG A 67 1.89 1.07 -6.80
N THR A 68 1.75 0.50 -5.61
CA THR A 68 0.66 -0.43 -5.29
C THR A 68 -0.70 0.25 -5.42
N PHE A 69 -0.82 1.50 -4.96
CA PHE A 69 -2.04 2.29 -5.15
C PHE A 69 -2.39 2.43 -6.64
N TRP A 70 -1.45 2.91 -7.47
CA TRP A 70 -1.73 3.18 -8.89
C TRP A 70 -2.01 1.90 -9.70
N ILE A 71 -1.25 0.83 -9.44
CA ILE A 71 -1.47 -0.47 -10.09
C ILE A 71 -2.77 -1.13 -9.61
N GLY A 72 -3.18 -0.89 -8.36
CA GLY A 72 -4.46 -1.37 -7.84
C GLY A 72 -5.66 -0.61 -8.40
N ILE A 73 -5.57 0.72 -8.55
CA ILE A 73 -6.72 1.56 -8.90
C ILE A 73 -6.87 1.81 -10.40
N LEU A 74 -5.81 2.11 -11.15
CA LEU A 74 -5.94 2.54 -12.56
C LEU A 74 -6.46 1.41 -13.46
N PRO A 75 -5.88 0.19 -13.42
CA PRO A 75 -6.39 -0.91 -14.23
C PRO A 75 -7.82 -1.26 -13.83
N THR A 76 -8.12 -1.33 -12.53
CA THR A 76 -9.45 -1.65 -12.01
C THR A 76 -10.50 -0.64 -12.46
N LEU A 77 -10.22 0.67 -12.37
CA LEU A 77 -11.14 1.69 -12.86
C LEU A 77 -11.32 1.61 -14.38
N LEU A 78 -10.22 1.44 -15.13
CA LEU A 78 -10.27 1.33 -16.58
C LEU A 78 -11.12 0.13 -17.02
N THR A 79 -10.86 -1.05 -16.45
CA THR A 79 -11.62 -2.27 -16.77
C THR A 79 -13.07 -2.15 -16.33
N PHE A 80 -13.34 -1.48 -15.21
CA PHE A 80 -14.70 -1.19 -14.78
C PHE A 80 -15.44 -0.36 -15.84
N PHE A 81 -14.93 0.81 -16.24
CA PHE A 81 -15.61 1.64 -17.23
C PHE A 81 -15.74 0.96 -18.60
N LEU A 82 -14.72 0.22 -19.05
CA LEU A 82 -14.81 -0.58 -20.28
C LEU A 82 -15.88 -1.66 -20.20
N SER A 83 -16.00 -2.35 -19.05
CA SER A 83 -17.04 -3.36 -18.83
C SER A 83 -18.45 -2.78 -18.97
N GLN A 84 -18.65 -1.54 -18.49
CA GLN A 84 -19.94 -0.86 -18.54
C GLN A 84 -20.39 -0.53 -19.97
N TYR A 85 -19.44 -0.45 -20.91
CA TYR A 85 -19.75 -0.23 -22.33
C TYR A 85 -19.83 -1.54 -23.11
N LEU A 86 -18.88 -2.46 -22.91
CA LEU A 86 -18.73 -3.68 -23.70
C LEU A 86 -19.63 -4.83 -23.24
N LEU A 87 -19.86 -4.98 -21.93
CA LEU A 87 -20.50 -6.17 -21.35
C LEU A 87 -22.00 -5.97 -21.05
N LYS A 88 -22.55 -4.76 -21.25
CA LYS A 88 -23.99 -4.50 -21.13
C LYS A 88 -24.84 -5.42 -22.00
N ALA A 89 -24.32 -5.83 -23.15
CA ALA A 89 -25.02 -6.75 -24.07
C ALA A 89 -25.12 -8.19 -23.53
N LEU A 90 -24.19 -8.63 -22.68
CA LEU A 90 -24.13 -10.01 -22.19
C LEU A 90 -24.71 -10.19 -20.76
N GLN A 91 -25.06 -9.12 -20.04
CA GLN A 91 -25.56 -9.17 -18.65
C GLN A 91 -24.66 -9.94 -17.66
N VAL A 92 -23.36 -10.07 -17.96
CA VAL A 92 -22.37 -10.83 -17.15
C VAL A 92 -21.70 -9.99 -16.06
N GLU A 93 -22.35 -8.95 -15.54
CA GLU A 93 -21.76 -8.06 -14.52
C GLU A 93 -21.19 -8.77 -13.28
N PRO A 94 -21.78 -9.87 -12.75
CA PRO A 94 -21.20 -10.58 -11.62
C PRO A 94 -19.80 -11.14 -11.91
N LEU A 95 -19.52 -11.49 -13.16
CA LEU A 95 -18.24 -12.10 -13.55
C LEU A 95 -17.07 -11.12 -13.41
N TYR A 96 -17.30 -9.82 -13.60
CA TYR A 96 -16.28 -8.79 -13.40
C TYR A 96 -15.72 -8.79 -11.97
N MET A 97 -16.61 -8.93 -10.98
CA MET A 97 -16.22 -8.99 -9.57
C MET A 97 -15.27 -10.16 -9.31
N PHE A 98 -15.61 -11.35 -9.80
CA PHE A 98 -14.80 -12.56 -9.57
C PHE A 98 -13.52 -12.59 -10.39
N ALA A 99 -13.56 -12.17 -11.65
CA ALA A 99 -12.43 -12.28 -12.58
C ALA A 99 -11.38 -11.17 -12.42
N VAL A 100 -11.79 -9.98 -11.96
CA VAL A 100 -10.90 -8.81 -11.87
C VAL A 100 -10.74 -8.36 -10.43
N VAL A 101 -11.84 -8.06 -9.74
CA VAL A 101 -11.76 -7.42 -8.41
C VAL A 101 -11.13 -8.36 -7.39
N ILE A 102 -11.61 -9.61 -7.27
CA ILE A 102 -11.08 -10.57 -6.28
C ILE A 102 -9.56 -10.82 -6.46
N PRO A 103 -9.04 -11.10 -7.67
CA PRO A 103 -7.60 -11.22 -7.87
C PRO A 103 -6.81 -9.96 -7.49
N VAL A 104 -7.33 -8.77 -7.83
CA VAL A 104 -6.69 -7.49 -7.46
C VAL A 104 -6.66 -7.33 -5.93
N LEU A 105 -7.73 -7.69 -5.23
CA LEU A 105 -7.76 -7.64 -3.77
C LEU A 105 -6.72 -8.58 -3.14
N GLY A 106 -6.64 -9.82 -3.62
CA GLY A 106 -5.62 -10.77 -3.18
C GLY A 106 -4.20 -10.28 -3.46
N TRP A 107 -3.97 -9.66 -4.61
CA TRP A 107 -2.69 -9.07 -4.99
C TRP A 107 -2.31 -7.87 -4.10
N ILE A 108 -3.23 -6.95 -3.82
CA ILE A 108 -3.00 -5.82 -2.89
C ILE A 108 -2.67 -6.34 -1.49
N ALA A 109 -3.41 -7.34 -1.00
CA ALA A 109 -3.16 -7.96 0.30
C ALA A 109 -1.75 -8.58 0.38
N ALA A 110 -1.34 -9.34 -0.64
CA ALA A 110 -0.01 -9.93 -0.72
C ALA A 110 1.09 -8.86 -0.70
N ARG A 111 0.95 -7.81 -1.51
CA ARG A 111 1.88 -6.67 -1.57
C ARG A 111 1.99 -5.96 -0.22
N CYS A 112 0.87 -5.70 0.45
CA CYS A 112 0.84 -5.10 1.78
C CYS A 112 1.53 -6.00 2.81
N ALA A 113 1.24 -7.30 2.81
CA ALA A 113 1.84 -8.26 3.74
C ALA A 113 3.37 -8.32 3.62
N MET A 114 3.91 -8.40 2.40
CA MET A 114 5.37 -8.46 2.22
C MET A 114 6.05 -7.12 2.48
N GLY A 115 5.45 -6.02 2.04
CA GLY A 115 5.98 -4.68 2.30
C GLY A 115 6.03 -4.40 3.81
N PHE A 116 4.95 -4.75 4.52
CA PHE A 116 4.88 -4.68 5.97
C PHE A 116 5.90 -5.60 6.63
N ASN A 117 6.06 -6.84 6.17
CA ASN A 117 7.06 -7.77 6.69
C ASN A 117 8.49 -7.20 6.58
N HIS A 118 8.88 -6.64 5.43
CA HIS A 118 10.18 -6.00 5.27
C HIS A 118 10.36 -4.83 6.24
N LEU A 119 9.32 -4.01 6.39
CA LEU A 119 9.29 -2.90 7.33
C LEU A 119 9.38 -3.36 8.79
N LEU A 120 8.79 -4.51 9.15
CA LEU A 120 8.88 -5.14 10.48
C LEU A 120 10.30 -5.62 10.82
N TYR A 121 11.11 -5.95 9.81
CA TYR A 121 12.50 -6.33 10.01
C TYR A 121 13.48 -5.16 9.81
N GLY A 122 13.00 -3.93 9.59
CA GLY A 122 13.86 -2.77 9.34
C GLY A 122 14.69 -2.90 8.06
N ARG A 123 14.20 -3.67 7.09
CA ARG A 123 14.87 -3.92 5.80
C ARG A 123 14.25 -3.03 4.72
N PRO A 124 15.06 -2.44 3.83
CA PRO A 124 14.52 -1.76 2.64
C PRO A 124 13.72 -2.76 1.78
N TYR A 125 12.71 -2.26 1.08
CA TYR A 125 12.03 -3.06 0.07
C TYR A 125 12.98 -3.29 -1.12
N PRO A 126 13.22 -4.54 -1.55
CA PRO A 126 14.26 -4.85 -2.53
C PRO A 126 13.93 -4.35 -3.94
N THR A 127 12.64 -4.37 -4.32
CA THR A 127 12.19 -4.07 -5.69
C THR A 127 10.99 -3.12 -5.71
N PRO A 128 11.14 -1.86 -5.25
CA PRO A 128 10.00 -0.93 -5.05
C PRO A 128 9.29 -0.57 -6.36
N LYS A 129 9.97 -0.77 -7.49
CA LYS A 129 9.44 -0.53 -8.84
C LYS A 129 8.76 -1.77 -9.46
N SER A 130 8.81 -2.93 -8.80
CA SER A 130 8.22 -4.17 -9.30
C SER A 130 6.71 -4.03 -9.47
N TRP A 131 6.20 -4.60 -10.56
CA TRP A 131 4.77 -4.80 -10.78
C TRP A 131 4.26 -6.08 -10.13
N LEU A 132 5.17 -7.03 -9.91
CA LEU A 132 4.88 -8.26 -9.18
C LEU A 132 5.07 -8.03 -7.68
N VAL A 133 4.61 -9.03 -6.94
CA VAL A 133 4.92 -9.30 -5.54
C VAL A 133 6.40 -9.03 -5.27
#